data_AF-A0A537I9N0-F1
#
_entry.id   AF-A0A537I9N0-F1
#
_cell.length_a   1.000
_cell.length_b   1.000
_cell.length_c   1.000
_cell.angle_alpha   90.00
_cell.angle_beta   90.00
_cell.angle_gamma   90.00
#
_symmetry.space_group_name_H-M   'P 1'
#
loop_
_entity.id
_entity.type
_entity.pdbx_description
1 polymer ?
#
loop_
_entity_poly.entity_id
_entity_poly.type
_entity_poly.pdbx_seq_one_letter_code
_entity_poly.pdbx_strand_id
1 'polypeptide(L)' 'MYHLSRDWAVAKEYGVRAVPTVIIDGEVKIEGKPDIPFVCSDETYAHFKSRYPLTRTIEPPQS' A
#
# COMPACT_ATOMS: atom_id res chain seq x y z
N MET A 1 6.47 -3.01 11.53
CA MET A 1 6.65 -3.98 10.43
C MET A 1 5.63 -5.07 10.63
N TYR A 2 4.76 -5.29 9.65
CA TYR A 2 3.72 -6.33 9.72
C TYR A 2 4.21 -7.62 9.06
N HIS A 3 3.78 -8.76 9.58
CA HIS A 3 4.02 -10.07 9.00
C HIS A 3 2.70 -10.69 8.56
N LEU A 4 2.56 -11.01 7.27
CA LEU A 4 1.30 -11.54 6.74
C LEU A 4 0.77 -12.77 7.48
N SER A 5 1.65 -13.61 8.02
CA SER A 5 1.28 -14.80 8.78
C SER A 5 0.62 -14.50 10.13
N ARG A 6 0.76 -13.27 10.65
CA ARG A 6 0.24 -12.84 11.95
C ARG A 6 -0.79 -11.71 11.82
N ASP A 7 -0.63 -10.84 10.84
CA ASP A 7 -1.35 -9.57 10.71
C ASP A 7 -2.32 -9.56 9.51
N TRP A 8 -3.01 -10.67 9.28
CA TRP A 8 -3.88 -10.88 8.12
C TRP A 8 -5.05 -9.88 8.02
N ALA A 9 -5.58 -9.41 9.16
CA ALA A 9 -6.66 -8.43 9.18
C ALA A 9 -6.25 -7.11 8.51
N VAL A 10 -5.06 -6.61 8.83
CA VAL A 10 -4.49 -5.39 8.22
C VAL A 10 -4.18 -5.61 6.74
N ALA A 11 -3.67 -6.80 6.37
CA ALA A 11 -3.44 -7.13 4.98
C ALA A 11 -4.74 -7.10 4.13
N LYS A 12 -5.85 -7.57 4.70
CA LYS A 12 -7.18 -7.49 4.07
C LYS A 12 -7.68 -6.04 3.96
N GLU A 13 -7.54 -5.25 5.02
CA GLU A 13 -7.98 -3.84 5.04
C GLU A 13 -7.35 -3.03 3.88
N TYR A 14 -6.06 -3.25 3.60
CA TYR A 14 -5.34 -2.57 2.52
C TYR A 14 -5.34 -3.34 1.18
N GLY A 15 -5.99 -4.50 1.12
CA GLY A 15 -6.03 -5.37 -0.05
C GLY A 15 -4.63 -5.75 -0.55
N VAL A 16 -3.75 -6.17 0.36
CA VAL A 16 -2.36 -6.59 0.07
C VAL A 16 -2.38 -7.95 -0.63
N ARG A 17 -1.77 -8.05 -1.81
CA ARG A 17 -1.76 -9.30 -2.62
C ARG A 17 -0.36 -9.85 -2.86
N ALA A 18 0.67 -9.04 -2.66
CA ALA A 18 2.07 -9.42 -2.83
C ALA A 18 2.94 -8.90 -1.68
N VAL A 19 4.13 -9.48 -1.52
CA VAL A 19 5.12 -9.05 -0.53
C VAL A 19 6.48 -8.78 -1.17
N PRO A 20 7.25 -7.80 -0.65
CA PRO A 20 6.83 -6.82 0.37
C PRO A 20 5.77 -5.85 -0.18
N THR A 21 4.99 -5.22 0.70
CA THR A 21 4.08 -4.11 0.36
C THR A 21 4.28 -2.96 1.32
N VAL A 22 4.32 -1.73 0.79
CA VAL A 22 4.43 -0.49 1.56
C VAL A 22 3.12 0.28 1.43
N ILE A 23 2.55 0.67 2.57
CA ILE A 23 1.41 1.57 2.67
C ILE A 23 1.90 2.89 3.27
N ILE A 24 1.62 4.01 2.63
CA ILE A 24 1.95 5.36 3.13
C ILE A 24 0.64 6.13 3.30
N ASP A 25 0.42 6.65 4.51
CA ASP A 25 -0.74 7.46 4.93
C ASP A 25 -2.13 6.89 4.58
N GLY A 26 -2.21 5.60 4.27
CA GLY A 26 -3.44 4.98 3.75
C GLY A 26 -3.88 5.53 2.39
N GLU A 27 -2.99 6.23 1.67
CA GLU A 27 -3.26 6.84 0.36
C GLU A 27 -2.43 6.20 -0.76
N VAL A 28 -1.31 5.56 -0.42
CA VAL A 28 -0.36 4.97 -1.36
C VAL A 28 -0.20 3.49 -1.07
N LYS A 29 -0.20 2.64 -2.12
CA LYS A 29 0.12 1.21 -2.01
C LYS A 29 1.13 0.78 -3.06
N ILE A 30 2.35 0.50 -2.59
CA ILE A 30 3.46 0.01 -3.42
C ILE A 30 3.62 -1.49 -3.14
N GLU A 31 3.25 -2.32 -4.11
CA GLU A 31 3.50 -3.76 -4.07
C GLU A 31 4.85 -4.07 -4.74
N GLY A 32 5.71 -4.82 -4.06
CA GLY A 32 7.03 -5.22 -4.56
C GLY A 32 8.14 -4.17 -4.34
N LYS A 33 9.08 -4.09 -5.29
CA LYS A 33 10.20 -3.14 -5.25
C LYS A 33 9.79 -1.83 -5.95
N PRO A 34 9.97 -0.65 -5.32
CA PRO A 34 9.68 0.63 -5.95
C PRO A 34 10.66 0.91 -7.11
N ASP A 35 10.24 1.82 -7.99
CA ASP A 35 11.03 2.32 -9.11
C ASP A 35 12.11 3.34 -8.70
N ILE A 36 11.96 3.98 -7.54
CA ILE A 36 12.89 4.96 -6.97
C ILE A 36 13.21 4.68 -5.49
N PRO A 37 14.30 5.24 -4.91
CA PRO A 37 14.59 5.13 -3.48
C PRO A 37 13.52 5.81 -2.61
N PHE A 38 13.26 5.26 -1.42
CA PHE A 38 12.46 5.92 -0.40
C PHE A 38 13.27 7.03 0.27
N VAL A 39 13.12 8.25 -0.25
CA VAL A 39 13.66 9.47 0.37
C VAL A 39 12.53 10.20 1.08
N CYS A 40 12.82 10.74 2.26
CA CYS A 40 11.87 11.59 2.99
C CYS A 40 11.85 12.98 2.34
N SER A 41 11.05 13.13 1.28
CA SER A 41 10.82 14.41 0.61
C SER A 41 9.41 14.51 0.04
N ASP A 42 8.90 15.73 -0.07
CA ASP A 42 7.58 16.00 -0.64
C ASP A 42 7.50 15.55 -2.11
N GLU A 43 8.59 15.72 -2.86
CA GLU A 43 8.69 15.27 -4.25
C GLU A 43 8.56 13.75 -4.38
N THR A 44 9.24 13.01 -3.48
CA THR A 44 9.15 11.54 -3.46
C THR A 44 7.73 11.09 -3.09
N TYR A 45 7.12 11.76 -2.10
CA TYR A 45 5.73 11.47 -1.73
C TYR A 45 4.76 11.74 -2.89
N ALA A 46 4.91 12.87 -3.57
CA ALA A 46 4.09 13.22 -4.74
C ALA A 46 4.24 12.21 -5.88
N HIS A 47 5.47 11.75 -6.16
CA HIS A 47 5.73 10.68 -7.14
C HIS A 47 4.96 9.41 -6.78
N PHE A 48 5.07 8.95 -5.54
CA PHE A 48 4.38 7.74 -5.11
C PHE A 48 2.85 7.88 -5.10
N LYS A 49 2.32 9.03 -4.66
CA LYS A 49 0.87 9.29 -4.68
C LYS A 49 0.31 9.29 -6.10
N SER A 50 1.06 9.80 -7.06
CA SER A 50 0.69 9.77 -8.48
C SER A 50 0.78 8.37 -9.08
N ARG A 51 1.87 7.64 -8.80
CA ARG A 51 2.20 6.37 -9.46
C ARG A 51 1.52 5.15 -8.85
N TYR A 52 1.32 5.16 -7.55
CA TYR A 52 0.85 4.03 -6.74
C TYR A 52 -0.34 4.40 -5.83
N PRO A 53 -1.41 5.05 -6.36
CA PRO A 53 -2.55 5.42 -5.53
C PRO A 53 -3.22 4.17 -4.95
N LEU A 54 -3.52 4.17 -3.66
CA LEU A 54 -4.33 3.14 -3.03
C LEU A 54 -5.78 3.32 -3.50
N THR A 55 -6.22 2.47 -4.41
CA THR A 55 -7.63 2.35 -4.76
C THR A 55 -8.33 1.47 -3.73
N ARG A 56 -9.24 2.04 -2.95
CA ARG A 56 -10.19 1.26 -2.17
C ARG A 56 -11.20 0.66 -3.14
N THR A 57 -11.00 -0.60 -3.53
CA THR A 57 -12.14 -1.40 -3.99
C THR A 57 -13.06 -1.52 -2.79
N ILE A 58 -14.14 -0.74 -2.79
CA ILE A 58 -15.30 -1.02 -1.96
C ILE A 58 -15.78 -2.37 -2.45
N GLU A 59 -15.39 -3.46 -1.78
CA GLU A 59 -16.11 -4.72 -1.99
C GLU A 59 -17.56 -4.42 -1.59
N PRO A 60 -18.55 -4.64 -2.48
CA PRO A 60 -19.94 -4.45 -2.09
C PRO A 60 -20.19 -5.29 -0.84
N PRO A 61 -20.97 -4.78 0.13
CA PRO A 61 -21.25 -5.52 1.36
C PRO A 61 -21.75 -6.90 0.97
N GLN A 62 -21.03 -7.93 1.43
CA GLN A 62 -21.43 -9.32 1.25
C GLN A 62 -22.83 -9.45 1.86
N SER A 63 -23.81 -9.73 1.01
CA SER A 63 -25.23 -9.84 1.36
C SER A 63 -25.50 -11.06 2.23
#